data_AF-A0A947ZUD1-F1
#
_entry.id   AF-A0A947ZUD1-F1
#
_cell.length_a   1.000
_cell.length_b   1.000
_cell.length_c   1.000
_cell.angle_alpha   90.00
_cell.angle_beta   90.00
_cell.angle_gamma   90.00
#
_symmetry.space_group_name_H-M   'P 1'
#
loop_
_entity.id
_entity.type
_entity.pdbx_description
1 polymer ?
#
loop_
_entity_poly.entity_id
_entity_poly.type
_entity_poly.pdbx_seq_one_letter_code
_entity_poly.pdbx_strand_id
1 'polypeptide(L)'
;MNNCHDIRRYSPKNDDRFILDTNIWAYLYCNVPAKKYFIREYSGFFKKIINSGASIFISSLILSEFIKIYHQIEFEYLKLKDPMKYVNYKSDYRNTHDYCVAMKGVKNVLTNNIMKCAKPIDDKFKSITIEQLIDDVENCDFNDKYHAILAKIENLSLVTNDGDYQSKSINNINIPIYTCNDKLLKPK
;
A
#
# COMPACT_ATOMS: atom_id res chain seq x y z
N MET A 1 3.55 2.92 -22.55
CA MET A 1 4.33 1.87 -21.85
C MET A 1 4.57 2.38 -20.46
N ASN A 2 4.18 1.65 -19.42
CA ASN A 2 4.34 2.11 -18.05
C ASN A 2 5.83 2.20 -17.73
N ASN A 3 6.21 3.23 -16.98
CA ASN A 3 7.56 3.36 -16.43
C ASN A 3 7.73 2.37 -15.26
N CYS A 4 7.62 1.08 -15.57
CA CYS A 4 7.65 -0.03 -14.62
C CYS A 4 9.07 -0.60 -14.52
N HIS A 5 9.53 -0.77 -13.29
CA HIS A 5 10.84 -1.30 -12.96
C HIS A 5 10.69 -2.56 -12.11
N ASP A 6 11.45 -3.59 -12.47
CA ASP A 6 11.46 -4.86 -11.74
C ASP A 6 12.30 -4.73 -10.46
N ILE A 7 11.66 -4.82 -9.29
CA ILE A 7 12.33 -4.72 -7.97
C ILE A 7 13.38 -5.81 -7.74
N ARG A 8 13.29 -6.92 -8.47
CA ARG A 8 14.25 -8.03 -8.39
C ARG A 8 15.62 -7.61 -8.95
N ARG A 9 15.61 -6.68 -9.91
CA ARG A 9 16.79 -6.21 -10.65
C ARG A 9 17.22 -4.81 -10.22
N TYR A 10 16.30 -4.02 -9.68
CA TYR A 10 16.61 -2.69 -9.22
C TYR A 10 17.39 -2.70 -7.89
N SER A 11 18.34 -1.77 -7.79
CA SER A 11 19.11 -1.50 -6.57
C SER A 11 18.88 -0.03 -6.20
N PRO A 12 18.12 0.25 -5.12
CA PRO A 12 17.89 1.60 -4.64
C PRO A 12 19.17 2.37 -4.36
N LYS A 13 19.13 3.68 -4.64
CA LYS A 13 20.17 4.66 -4.35
C LYS A 13 19.75 5.54 -3.18
N ASN A 14 20.65 6.38 -2.68
CA ASN A 14 20.37 7.23 -1.52
C ASN A 14 19.43 8.40 -1.82
N ASP A 15 19.41 8.85 -3.07
CA ASP A 15 18.56 9.94 -3.58
C ASP A 15 17.18 9.44 -4.06
N ASP A 16 16.97 8.12 -4.10
CA ASP A 16 15.67 7.55 -4.41
C ASP A 16 14.62 7.90 -3.35
N ARG A 17 13.41 8.17 -3.83
CA ARG A 17 12.25 8.58 -3.03
C ARG A 17 11.08 7.67 -3.36
N PHE A 18 10.62 6.89 -2.39
CA PHE A 18 9.56 5.92 -2.57
C PHE A 18 8.32 6.25 -1.76
N ILE A 19 7.16 5.99 -2.33
CA ILE A 19 5.90 5.81 -1.60
C ILE A 19 5.47 4.36 -1.78
N LEU A 20 5.13 3.70 -0.68
CA LEU A 20 4.71 2.30 -0.68
C LEU A 20 3.20 2.25 -0.63
N ASP A 21 2.61 1.57 -1.60
CA ASP A 21 1.20 1.22 -1.60
C ASP A 21 0.83 0.40 -0.35
N THR A 22 -0.42 0.49 0.08
CA THR A 22 -0.95 -0.21 1.25
C THR A 22 -0.77 -1.73 1.15
N ASN A 23 -0.90 -2.32 -0.03
CA ASN A 23 -0.66 -3.75 -0.21
C ASN A 23 0.77 -4.17 0.17
N ILE A 24 1.76 -3.30 -0.02
CA ILE A 24 3.16 -3.56 0.34
C ILE A 24 3.32 -3.49 1.86
N TRP A 25 2.73 -2.49 2.51
CA TRP A 25 2.72 -2.43 3.97
C TRP A 25 2.05 -3.66 4.59
N ALA A 26 0.95 -4.13 4.00
CA ALA A 26 0.27 -5.34 4.43
C ALA A 26 1.15 -6.59 4.24
N TYR A 27 1.94 -6.69 3.16
CA TYR A 27 2.90 -7.79 2.98
C TYR A 27 4.01 -7.79 4.02
N LEU A 28 4.44 -6.62 4.48
CA LEU A 28 5.52 -6.47 5.45
C LEU A 28 5.08 -6.74 6.89
N TYR A 29 3.85 -6.35 7.25
CA TYR A 29 3.45 -6.27 8.67
C TYR A 29 2.14 -6.96 9.02
N CYS A 30 1.39 -7.47 8.05
CA CYS A 30 0.14 -8.20 8.28
C CYS A 30 0.27 -9.67 7.87
N ASN A 31 -0.55 -10.53 8.47
CA ASN A 31 -0.66 -11.93 8.07
C ASN A 31 -1.62 -12.09 6.88
N VAL A 32 -1.24 -11.51 5.73
CA VAL A 32 -2.06 -11.56 4.51
C VAL A 32 -2.03 -12.93 3.83
N PRO A 33 -3.13 -13.38 3.20
CA PRO A 33 -3.15 -14.55 2.33
C PRO A 33 -2.53 -14.25 0.94
N ALA A 34 -1.32 -13.70 0.92
CA ALA A 34 -0.58 -13.42 -0.31
C ALA A 34 0.37 -14.57 -0.69
N LYS A 35 0.76 -14.65 -1.97
CA LYS A 35 1.78 -15.61 -2.40
C LYS A 35 3.08 -15.35 -1.66
N LYS A 36 3.64 -16.38 -1.02
CA LYS A 36 4.92 -16.30 -0.26
C LYS A 36 6.05 -15.64 -1.06
N TYR A 37 6.06 -15.86 -2.37
CA TYR A 37 6.98 -15.22 -3.29
C TYR A 37 6.90 -13.68 -3.23
N PHE A 38 5.70 -13.09 -3.31
CA PHE A 38 5.55 -11.63 -3.24
C PHE A 38 6.04 -11.08 -1.90
N ILE A 39 5.61 -11.69 -0.79
CA ILE A 39 6.07 -11.29 0.54
C ILE A 39 7.60 -11.28 0.62
N ARG A 40 8.26 -12.33 0.10
CA ARG A 40 9.72 -12.43 0.06
C ARG A 40 10.37 -11.33 -0.80
N GLU A 41 9.91 -11.14 -2.03
CA GLU A 41 10.51 -10.16 -2.95
C GLU A 41 10.34 -8.72 -2.42
N TYR A 42 9.15 -8.36 -1.93
CA TYR A 42 8.91 -7.02 -1.36
C TYR A 42 9.63 -6.80 -0.04
N SER A 43 9.74 -7.82 0.83
CA SER A 43 10.58 -7.73 2.05
C SER A 43 12.04 -7.51 1.70
N GLY A 44 12.54 -8.22 0.68
CA GLY A 44 13.91 -8.07 0.18
C GLY A 44 14.14 -6.67 -0.40
N PHE A 45 13.20 -6.16 -1.19
CA PHE A 45 13.28 -4.82 -1.77
C PHE A 45 13.22 -3.73 -0.70
N PHE A 46 12.30 -3.85 0.27
CA PHE A 46 12.21 -2.94 1.41
C PHE A 46 13.55 -2.86 2.17
N LYS A 47 14.18 -4.01 2.44
CA LYS A 47 15.52 -4.04 3.06
C LYS A 47 16.58 -3.31 2.21
N LYS A 48 16.54 -3.45 0.88
CA LYS A 48 17.44 -2.71 -0.01
C LYS A 48 17.23 -1.20 0.08
N ILE A 49 15.97 -0.73 0.12
CA ILE A 49 15.62 0.69 0.27
C ILE A 49 16.21 1.25 1.58
N ILE A 50 16.00 0.55 2.70
CA ILE A 50 16.55 0.97 4.01
C ILE A 50 18.07 1.01 3.97
N ASN A 51 18.71 -0.02 3.42
CA ASN A 51 20.17 -0.12 3.38
C ASN A 51 20.84 0.92 2.45
N SER A 52 20.16 1.38 1.40
CA SER A 52 20.71 2.39 0.50
C SER A 52 20.63 3.81 1.07
N GLY A 53 19.86 4.02 2.15
CA GLY A 53 19.55 5.34 2.68
C GLY A 53 18.49 6.09 1.86
N ALA A 54 17.79 5.41 0.95
CA ALA A 54 16.64 5.96 0.24
C ALA A 54 15.55 6.44 1.21
N SER A 55 14.74 7.41 0.79
CA SER A 55 13.63 7.90 1.60
C SER A 55 12.33 7.17 1.28
N ILE A 56 11.64 6.71 2.33
CA ILE A 56 10.27 6.21 2.24
C ILE A 56 9.33 7.29 2.76
N PHE A 57 8.24 7.51 2.04
CA PHE A 57 7.20 8.47 2.39
C PHE A 57 5.86 7.75 2.60
N ILE A 58 5.00 8.37 3.39
CA ILE A 58 3.68 7.82 3.70
C ILE A 58 2.65 8.95 3.86
N SER A 59 1.48 8.75 3.28
CA SER A 59 0.35 9.69 3.34
C SER A 59 -0.68 9.25 4.38
N SER A 60 -1.60 10.13 4.77
CA SER A 60 -2.65 9.75 5.73
C SER A 60 -3.64 8.75 5.12
N LEU A 61 -3.84 8.82 3.80
CA LEU A 61 -4.72 7.90 3.08
C LEU A 61 -4.19 6.46 3.12
N ILE A 62 -2.90 6.25 2.85
CA ILE A 62 -2.23 4.93 2.95
C ILE A 62 -2.33 4.39 4.39
N LEU A 63 -2.12 5.25 5.40
CA LEU A 63 -2.28 4.85 6.80
C LEU A 63 -3.71 4.40 7.10
N SER A 64 -4.71 5.12 6.60
CA SER A 64 -6.12 4.81 6.84
C SER A 64 -6.51 3.45 6.25
N GLU A 65 -6.02 3.14 5.04
CA GLU A 65 -6.24 1.85 4.40
C GLU A 65 -5.48 0.73 5.10
N PHE A 66 -4.24 0.98 5.51
CA PHE A 66 -3.45 -0.01 6.25
C PHE A 66 -4.19 -0.45 7.52
N ILE A 67 -4.72 0.51 8.29
CA ILE A 67 -5.50 0.23 9.50
C ILE A 67 -6.75 -0.61 9.15
N LYS A 68 -7.47 -0.24 8.09
CA LYS A 68 -8.65 -0.97 7.60
C LYS A 68 -8.28 -2.41 7.21
N ILE A 69 -7.23 -2.61 6.43
CA ILE A 69 -6.76 -3.92 5.96
C ILE A 69 -6.32 -4.78 7.14
N TYR A 70 -5.57 -4.22 8.09
CA TYR A 70 -5.16 -4.95 9.29
C TYR A 70 -6.37 -5.50 10.03
N HIS A 71 -7.37 -4.66 10.31
CA HIS A 71 -8.58 -5.10 10.99
C HIS A 71 -9.41 -6.07 10.16
N GLN A 72 -9.46 -5.93 8.84
CA GLN A 72 -10.16 -6.90 7.98
C GLN A 72 -9.51 -8.28 8.12
N ILE A 73 -8.18 -8.37 8.10
CA ILE A 73 -7.44 -9.63 8.24
C ILE A 73 -7.73 -10.27 9.60
N GLU A 74 -7.67 -9.50 10.68
CA GLU A 74 -7.97 -10.00 12.03
C GLU A 74 -9.42 -10.48 12.14
N PHE A 75 -10.37 -9.74 11.57
CA PHE A 75 -11.77 -10.15 11.54
C PHE A 75 -11.98 -11.45 10.76
N GLU A 76 -11.39 -11.59 9.57
CA GLU A 76 -11.50 -12.82 8.78
C GLU A 76 -10.87 -14.01 9.52
N TYR A 77 -9.76 -13.81 10.22
CA TYR A 77 -9.16 -14.86 11.05
C TYR A 77 -10.09 -15.30 12.20
N LEU A 78 -10.72 -14.36 12.89
CA LEU A 78 -11.68 -14.65 13.96
C LEU A 78 -12.93 -15.34 13.41
N LYS A 79 -13.43 -14.89 12.26
CA LYS A 79 -14.54 -15.51 11.55
C LYS A 79 -14.25 -16.93 11.11
N LEU A 80 -13.03 -17.24 10.70
CA LEU A 80 -12.64 -18.64 10.41
C LEU A 80 -12.63 -19.52 11.66
N LYS A 81 -12.32 -18.95 12.83
CA LYS A 81 -12.33 -19.68 14.11
C LYS A 81 -13.73 -19.88 14.69
N ASP A 82 -14.57 -18.86 14.59
CA ASP A 82 -15.94 -18.86 15.11
C ASP A 82 -16.88 -18.13 14.13
N PRO A 83 -17.32 -18.83 13.05
CA PRO A 83 -18.13 -18.23 12.01
C PRO A 83 -19.52 -17.79 12.48
N MET A 84 -20.03 -18.37 13.57
CA MET A 84 -21.34 -18.02 14.12
C MET A 84 -21.28 -16.74 14.96
N LYS A 85 -20.14 -16.51 15.64
CA LYS A 85 -19.93 -15.29 16.43
C LYS A 85 -19.56 -14.09 15.56
N TYR A 86 -18.70 -14.26 14.56
CA TYR A 86 -18.19 -13.15 13.75
C TYR A 86 -18.79 -13.14 12.34
N VAL A 87 -20.08 -12.80 12.24
CA VAL A 87 -20.79 -12.76 10.95
C VAL A 87 -20.56 -11.42 10.25
N ASN A 88 -20.75 -10.32 11.00
CA ASN A 88 -20.72 -8.95 10.53
C ASN A 88 -19.61 -8.14 11.20
N TYR A 89 -18.72 -7.57 10.38
CA TYR A 89 -17.59 -6.76 10.85
C TYR A 89 -17.99 -5.59 11.76
N LYS A 90 -19.12 -4.92 11.50
CA LYS A 90 -19.51 -3.72 12.25
C LYS A 90 -20.15 -4.07 13.58
N SER A 91 -21.16 -4.95 13.60
CA SER A 91 -21.90 -5.27 14.82
C SER A 91 -21.14 -6.24 15.72
N ASP A 92 -20.42 -7.20 15.14
CA ASP A 92 -19.92 -8.36 15.88
C ASP A 92 -18.43 -8.24 16.23
N TYR A 93 -17.74 -7.21 15.70
CA TYR A 93 -16.30 -7.01 15.90
C TYR A 93 -15.91 -5.63 16.42
N ARG A 94 -16.34 -4.51 15.81
CA ARG A 94 -15.81 -3.15 16.15
C ARG A 94 -15.87 -2.74 17.62
N ASN A 95 -16.85 -3.25 18.38
CA ASN A 95 -17.04 -2.91 19.80
C ASN A 95 -16.57 -4.01 20.76
N THR A 96 -15.74 -4.94 20.28
CA THR A 96 -15.29 -6.10 21.06
C THR A 96 -13.90 -5.90 21.66
N HIS A 97 -13.56 -6.74 22.64
CA HIS A 97 -12.19 -6.84 23.15
C HIS A 97 -11.18 -7.18 22.04
N ASP A 98 -11.56 -8.04 21.09
CA ASP A 98 -10.70 -8.47 20.00
C ASP A 98 -10.32 -7.30 19.07
N TYR A 99 -11.27 -6.39 18.80
CA TYR A 99 -10.97 -5.15 18.07
C TYR A 99 -9.96 -4.28 18.82
N CYS A 100 -10.13 -4.11 20.14
CA CYS A 100 -9.19 -3.36 20.97
C CYS A 100 -7.78 -3.99 20.98
N VAL A 101 -7.69 -5.33 20.99
CA VAL A 101 -6.43 -6.05 20.89
C VAL A 101 -5.78 -5.83 19.53
N ALA A 102 -6.54 -5.98 18.43
CA ALA A 102 -6.06 -5.70 17.08
C ALA A 102 -5.58 -4.26 16.94
N MET A 103 -6.30 -3.29 17.49
CA MET A 103 -5.93 -1.86 17.44
C MET A 103 -4.63 -1.58 18.21
N LYS A 104 -4.35 -2.28 19.31
CA LYS A 104 -3.04 -2.21 19.99
C LYS A 104 -1.93 -2.77 19.09
N GLY A 105 -2.19 -3.85 18.36
CA GLY A 105 -1.29 -4.40 17.35
C GLY A 105 -0.99 -3.39 16.24
N VAL A 106 -2.03 -2.80 15.65
CA VAL A 106 -1.92 -1.70 14.66
C VAL A 106 -1.08 -0.56 15.21
N LYS A 107 -1.39 -0.05 16.41
CA LYS A 107 -0.63 1.03 17.04
C LYS A 107 0.84 0.68 17.17
N ASN A 108 1.15 -0.54 17.62
CA ASN A 108 2.52 -1.01 17.77
C ASN A 108 3.27 -1.02 16.43
N VAL A 109 2.67 -1.59 15.37
CA VAL A 109 3.27 -1.62 14.03
C VAL A 109 3.51 -0.20 13.51
N LEU A 110 2.52 0.69 13.65
CA LEU A 110 2.64 2.07 13.21
C LEU A 110 3.80 2.79 13.92
N THR A 111 3.81 2.80 15.25
CA THR A 111 4.79 3.60 16.02
C THR A 111 6.18 2.98 16.03
N ASN A 112 6.29 1.66 16.04
CA ASN A 112 7.57 0.98 16.23
C ASN A 112 8.21 0.47 14.94
N ASN A 113 7.47 0.41 13.82
CA ASN A 113 7.98 -0.07 12.54
C ASN A 113 7.81 0.99 11.44
N ILE A 114 6.57 1.27 11.03
CA ILE A 114 6.30 2.14 9.87
C ILE A 114 6.86 3.55 10.10
N MET A 115 6.52 4.19 11.22
CA MET A 115 6.96 5.56 11.49
C MET A 115 8.45 5.70 11.84
N LYS A 116 9.17 4.58 12.04
CA LYS A 116 10.64 4.60 12.20
C LYS A 116 11.39 4.68 10.88
N CYS A 117 10.73 4.38 9.76
CA CYS A 117 11.37 4.33 8.44
C CYS A 117 10.68 5.20 7.39
N ALA A 118 9.38 5.49 7.54
CA ALA A 118 8.61 6.32 6.64
C ALA A 118 8.48 7.76 7.18
N LYS A 119 8.56 8.73 6.27
CA LYS A 119 8.37 10.16 6.53
C LYS A 119 6.94 10.55 6.16
N PRO A 120 6.14 11.13 7.08
CA PRO A 120 4.83 11.68 6.73
C PRO A 120 4.94 12.74 5.64
N ILE A 121 3.96 12.77 4.74
CA ILE A 121 3.74 13.85 3.77
C ILE A 121 2.30 14.35 3.87
N ASP A 122 2.11 15.60 3.46
CA ASP A 122 0.78 16.19 3.26
C ASP A 122 0.08 15.47 2.09
N ASP A 123 -1.20 15.14 2.23
CA ASP A 123 -1.97 14.44 1.19
C ASP A 123 -2.23 15.32 -0.05
N LYS A 124 -1.97 16.62 0.03
CA LYS A 124 -2.14 17.56 -1.10
C LYS A 124 -3.55 17.61 -1.66
N PHE A 125 -4.56 17.31 -0.84
CA PHE A 125 -5.98 17.34 -1.25
C PHE A 125 -6.39 18.65 -1.93
N LYS A 126 -5.85 19.80 -1.47
CA LYS A 126 -6.11 21.10 -2.10
C LYS A 126 -5.57 21.21 -3.54
N SER A 127 -4.53 20.47 -3.86
CA SER A 127 -3.84 20.49 -5.15
C SER A 127 -4.34 19.42 -6.13
N ILE A 128 -5.14 18.46 -5.66
CA ILE A 128 -5.68 17.36 -6.44
C ILE A 128 -7.17 17.65 -6.69
N THR A 129 -7.59 17.70 -7.95
CA THR A 129 -9.00 17.98 -8.25
C THR A 129 -9.84 16.71 -8.23
N ILE A 130 -11.13 16.83 -7.91
CA ILE A 130 -12.04 15.68 -7.87
C ILE A 130 -12.18 15.07 -9.27
N GLU A 131 -12.19 15.89 -10.32
CA GLU A 131 -12.28 15.44 -11.71
C GLU A 131 -11.09 14.53 -12.07
N GLN A 132 -9.89 14.88 -11.60
CA GLN A 132 -8.72 14.01 -11.78
C GLN A 132 -8.89 12.67 -11.08
N LEU A 133 -9.63 12.60 -9.98
CA LEU A 133 -9.79 11.37 -9.19
C LEU A 133 -10.92 10.48 -9.68
N ILE A 134 -11.99 11.04 -10.25
CA ILE A 134 -13.17 10.28 -10.70
C ILE A 134 -13.15 9.92 -12.19
N ASP A 135 -12.28 10.54 -12.98
CA ASP A 135 -12.08 10.15 -14.37
C ASP A 135 -11.62 8.67 -14.43
N ASP A 136 -12.23 7.83 -15.28
CA ASP A 136 -11.93 6.39 -15.42
C ASP A 136 -12.10 5.57 -14.12
N VAL A 137 -12.92 6.03 -13.17
CA VAL A 137 -13.17 5.35 -11.88
C VAL A 137 -13.79 3.97 -12.03
N GLU A 138 -14.44 3.69 -13.16
CA GLU A 138 -14.95 2.36 -13.50
C GLU A 138 -13.85 1.31 -13.70
N ASN A 139 -12.61 1.75 -14.00
CA ASN A 139 -11.48 0.88 -14.31
C ASN A 139 -10.31 1.01 -13.30
N CYS A 140 -10.42 1.91 -12.33
CA CYS A 140 -9.37 2.19 -11.35
C CYS A 140 -9.98 2.66 -10.02
N ASP A 141 -9.48 2.13 -8.90
CA ASP A 141 -9.90 2.60 -7.58
C ASP A 141 -9.51 4.08 -7.36
N PHE A 142 -10.36 4.81 -6.63
CA PHE A 142 -10.13 6.21 -6.29
C PHE A 142 -8.80 6.42 -5.56
N ASN A 143 -8.48 5.54 -4.60
CA ASN A 143 -7.28 5.67 -3.78
C ASN A 143 -6.02 5.38 -4.60
N ASP A 144 -6.07 4.38 -5.50
CA ASP A 144 -4.95 4.09 -6.40
C ASP A 144 -4.59 5.31 -7.25
N LYS A 145 -5.62 5.97 -7.80
CA LYS A 145 -5.45 7.20 -8.58
C LYS A 145 -4.93 8.34 -7.72
N TYR A 146 -5.44 8.48 -6.49
CA TYR A 146 -4.95 9.46 -5.54
C TYR A 146 -3.46 9.27 -5.23
N HIS A 147 -3.04 8.04 -4.94
CA HIS A 147 -1.64 7.71 -4.67
C HIS A 147 -0.75 7.99 -5.86
N ALA A 148 -1.23 7.71 -7.08
CA ALA A 148 -0.47 8.00 -8.29
C ALA A 148 -0.27 9.51 -8.52
N ILE A 149 -1.33 10.31 -8.34
CA ILE A 149 -1.25 11.78 -8.47
C ILE A 149 -0.35 12.35 -7.35
N LEU A 150 -0.52 11.90 -6.11
CA LEU A 150 0.32 12.34 -5.00
C LEU A 150 1.79 12.02 -5.24
N ALA A 151 2.10 10.80 -5.71
CA ALA A 151 3.46 10.42 -6.09
C ALA A 151 4.02 11.35 -7.17
N LYS A 152 3.21 11.76 -8.15
CA LYS A 152 3.62 12.70 -9.18
C LYS A 152 3.94 14.08 -8.62
N ILE A 153 3.06 14.63 -7.79
CA ILE A 153 3.22 15.97 -7.18
C ILE A 153 4.49 16.02 -6.32
N GLU A 154 4.74 14.97 -5.55
CA GLU A 154 5.87 14.91 -4.60
C GLU A 154 7.17 14.36 -5.23
N ASN A 155 7.15 14.06 -6.54
CA ASN A 155 8.26 13.44 -7.28
C ASN A 155 8.76 12.14 -6.62
N LEU A 156 7.83 11.23 -6.35
CA LEU A 156 8.04 9.94 -5.73
C LEU A 156 7.86 8.81 -6.73
N SER A 157 8.56 7.71 -6.47
CA SER A 157 8.36 6.43 -7.13
C SER A 157 7.37 5.58 -6.33
N LEU A 158 6.40 4.97 -6.99
CA LEU A 158 5.43 4.09 -6.35
C LEU A 158 5.96 2.66 -6.27
N VAL A 159 5.86 2.03 -5.12
CA VAL A 159 6.10 0.58 -4.95
C VAL A 159 4.75 -0.09 -4.70
N THR A 160 4.34 -0.98 -5.61
CA THR A 160 3.03 -1.66 -5.55
C THR A 160 3.10 -3.07 -6.13
N ASN A 161 2.17 -3.93 -5.72
CA ASN A 161 1.88 -5.21 -6.39
C ASN A 161 0.54 -5.20 -7.12
N ASP A 162 -0.21 -4.09 -7.11
CA ASP A 162 -1.56 -4.04 -7.65
C ASP A 162 -1.54 -3.95 -9.17
N GLY A 163 -2.24 -4.89 -9.79
CA GLY A 163 -2.37 -4.96 -11.23
C GLY A 163 -3.25 -3.86 -11.81
N ASP A 164 -3.94 -3.04 -11.03
CA ASP A 164 -4.84 -2.01 -11.57
C ASP A 164 -4.09 -0.72 -11.93
N TYR A 165 -2.82 -0.57 -11.51
CA TYR A 165 -1.91 0.52 -11.92
C TYR A 165 -1.48 0.50 -13.40
N GLN A 166 -2.02 -0.41 -14.21
CA GLN A 166 -1.91 -0.40 -15.69
C GLN A 166 -3.12 0.23 -16.38
N SER A 167 -4.11 0.72 -15.62
CA SER A 167 -5.23 1.49 -16.16
C SER A 167 -4.73 2.69 -16.98
N LYS A 168 -5.45 3.04 -18.05
CA LYS A 168 -5.02 4.13 -18.94
C LYS A 168 -4.91 5.46 -18.19
N SER A 169 -5.83 5.72 -17.27
CA SER A 169 -5.85 6.92 -16.45
C SER A 169 -4.61 7.05 -15.57
N ILE A 170 -4.16 5.98 -14.92
CA ILE A 170 -2.92 5.97 -14.14
C ILE A 170 -1.69 6.12 -15.04
N ASN A 171 -1.65 5.42 -16.18
CA ASN A 171 -0.51 5.47 -17.09
C ASN A 171 -0.21 6.90 -17.58
N ASN A 172 -1.25 7.72 -17.76
CA ASN A 172 -1.12 9.10 -18.19
C ASN A 172 -0.47 10.01 -17.13
N ILE A 173 -0.49 9.64 -15.85
CA ILE A 173 0.17 10.39 -14.76
C ILE A 173 1.69 10.29 -14.90
N ASN A 174 2.19 9.21 -15.50
CA ASN A 174 3.59 8.96 -15.80
C ASN A 174 4.49 9.09 -14.56
N ILE A 175 4.34 8.13 -13.65
CA ILE A 175 5.19 7.95 -12.46
C ILE A 175 6.03 6.67 -12.59
N PRO A 176 7.24 6.61 -11.99
CA PRO A 176 7.97 5.36 -11.86
C PRO A 176 7.22 4.39 -10.94
N ILE A 177 7.01 3.16 -11.41
CA ILE A 177 6.37 2.08 -10.67
C ILE A 177 7.40 0.96 -10.45
N TYR A 178 7.54 0.51 -9.22
CA TYR A 178 8.45 -0.56 -8.82
C TYR A 178 7.64 -1.75 -8.33
N THR A 179 7.78 -2.88 -9.04
CA THR A 179 6.97 -4.07 -8.79
C THR A 179 7.69 -5.37 -9.13
N CYS A 180 7.21 -6.50 -8.59
CA CYS A 180 7.53 -7.84 -9.11
C CYS A 180 6.30 -8.54 -9.73
N ASN A 181 5.18 -7.82 -9.88
CA ASN A 181 3.99 -8.33 -10.56
C ASN A 181 4.22 -8.36 -12.07
N ASP A 182 4.30 -9.55 -12.64
CA ASP A 182 4.53 -9.71 -14.09
C ASP A 182 3.42 -9.10 -14.95
N LYS A 183 2.19 -8.92 -14.42
CA LYS A 183 1.12 -8.21 -15.14
C LYS A 183 1.49 -6.75 -15.44
N LEU A 184 2.17 -6.09 -14.50
CA LEU A 184 2.62 -4.70 -14.66
C LEU A 184 3.92 -4.60 -15.46
N LEU A 185 4.81 -5.58 -15.33
CA LEU A 185 6.11 -5.60 -16.03
C LEU A 185 5.97 -5.97 -17.51
N LYS A 186 4.93 -6.75 -17.85
CA LYS A 186 4.63 -7.22 -19.20
C LYS A 186 3.15 -6.94 -19.50
N PRO A 187 2.77 -5.66 -19.65
CA PRO A 187 1.39 -5.31 -19.97
C PRO A 187 1.00 -5.97 -21.30
N LYS A 188 -0.21 -6.54 -21.35
CA LYS A 188 -0.77 -7.18 -22.54
C LYS A 188 -1.28 -6.16 -23.54
#